data_AF-A0A7H1MEI9-F1
#
_entry.id   AF-A0A7H1MEI9-F1
#
_cell.length_a   1.000
_cell.length_b   1.000
_cell.length_c   1.000
_cell.angle_alpha   90.00
_cell.angle_beta   90.00
_cell.angle_gamma   90.00
#
_symmetry.space_group_name_H-M   'P 1'
#
loop_
_entity.id
_entity.type
_entity.pdbx_description
1 polymer ?
#
loop_
_entity_poly.entity_id
_entity_poly.type
_entity_poly.pdbx_seq_one_letter_code
_entity_poly.pdbx_strand_id
1 'polypeptide(L)'
;MFENGGRAATTTFTQRNIGDVLITFENEANHVSRVLAPEQFEIVYPRYTILSESPVAVVDGVAEKKGTRVAVGEYLGYLWSVPAQELAAKLYLRPSNTAVLAKHQADFPDIETFKPDDVFGTWEEIMKKYFADGRMVDQLSANK
;
A
#
# COMPACT_ATOMS: atom_id res chain seq x y z
N MET A 1 -19.77 -8.23 -5.96
CA MET A 1 -18.51 -8.75 -6.54
C MET A 1 -17.43 -7.76 -6.17
N PHE A 2 -16.42 -8.18 -5.41
CA PHE A 2 -15.29 -7.30 -5.08
C PHE A 2 -14.36 -7.21 -6.29
N GLU A 3 -13.78 -6.04 -6.50
CA GLU A 3 -12.75 -5.85 -7.53
C GLU A 3 -11.47 -6.58 -7.13
N ASN A 4 -10.75 -7.15 -8.10
CA ASN A 4 -9.57 -8.00 -7.86
C ASN A 4 -8.30 -7.22 -7.43
N GLY A 5 -8.44 -6.06 -6.80
CA GLY A 5 -7.34 -5.25 -6.28
C GLY A 5 -7.54 -3.73 -6.38
N GLY A 6 -6.63 -2.97 -5.77
CA GLY A 6 -6.75 -1.50 -5.65
C GLY A 6 -6.86 -0.77 -6.99
N ARG A 7 -6.12 -1.19 -8.02
CA ARG A 7 -6.17 -0.57 -9.35
C ARG A 7 -7.50 -0.83 -10.08
N ALA A 8 -8.08 -2.02 -9.92
CA ALA A 8 -9.38 -2.35 -10.47
C ALA A 8 -10.49 -1.55 -9.78
N ALA A 9 -10.46 -1.45 -8.44
CA ALA A 9 -11.35 -0.61 -7.66
C ALA A 9 -11.25 0.87 -8.06
N THR A 10 -10.02 1.36 -8.24
CA THR A 10 -9.76 2.71 -8.73
C THR A 10 -10.39 2.96 -10.09
N THR A 11 -10.27 2.01 -11.03
CA THR A 11 -10.83 2.15 -12.38
C THR A 11 -12.36 2.22 -12.33
N THR A 12 -13.00 1.37 -11.52
CA THR A 12 -14.45 1.38 -11.33
C THR A 12 -14.93 2.70 -10.70
N PHE A 13 -14.21 3.22 -9.71
CA PHE A 13 -14.53 4.51 -9.10
C PHE A 13 -14.35 5.68 -10.09
N THR A 14 -13.18 5.79 -10.72
CA THR A 14 -12.82 6.99 -11.50
C THR A 14 -13.39 7.01 -12.92
N GLN A 15 -13.48 5.85 -13.58
CA GLN A 15 -13.92 5.78 -14.99
C GLN A 15 -15.37 5.37 -15.14
N ARG A 16 -15.88 4.52 -14.23
CA ARG A 16 -17.27 4.05 -14.27
C ARG A 16 -18.19 4.85 -13.35
N ASN A 17 -17.63 5.75 -12.53
CA ASN A 17 -18.35 6.61 -11.61
C ASN A 17 -19.26 5.81 -10.65
N ILE A 18 -18.72 4.71 -10.11
CA ILE A 18 -19.44 3.81 -9.19
C ILE A 18 -18.85 3.96 -7.78
N GLY A 19 -19.70 4.36 -6.84
CA GLY A 19 -19.38 4.56 -5.43
C GLY A 19 -19.11 6.03 -5.09
N ASP A 20 -19.43 6.44 -3.86
CA ASP A 20 -19.24 7.82 -3.39
C ASP A 20 -17.85 8.04 -2.77
N VAL A 21 -17.24 6.98 -2.23
CA VAL A 21 -15.92 6.99 -1.58
C VAL A 21 -15.14 5.74 -1.97
N LEU A 22 -13.87 5.93 -2.32
CA LEU A 22 -12.91 4.85 -2.57
C LEU A 22 -11.92 4.73 -1.41
N ILE A 23 -11.92 3.59 -0.73
CA ILE A 23 -10.86 3.24 0.22
C ILE A 23 -9.71 2.62 -0.58
N THR A 24 -8.58 3.32 -0.65
CA THR A 24 -7.40 2.89 -1.43
C THR A 24 -6.10 3.33 -0.75
N PHE A 25 -4.96 2.89 -1.27
CA PHE A 25 -3.65 3.31 -0.80
C PHE A 25 -3.37 4.78 -1.14
N GLU A 26 -2.62 5.47 -0.28
CA GLU A 26 -2.26 6.90 -0.44
C GLU A 26 -1.57 7.18 -1.78
N ASN A 27 -0.72 6.26 -2.26
CA ASN A 27 -0.05 6.40 -3.55
C ASN A 27 -1.03 6.37 -4.74
N GLU A 28 -2.04 5.50 -4.67
CA GLU A 28 -3.09 5.43 -5.70
C GLU A 28 -4.00 6.67 -5.63
N ALA A 29 -4.38 7.13 -4.43
CA ALA A 29 -5.18 8.35 -4.25
C ALA A 29 -4.50 9.60 -4.81
N ASN A 30 -3.19 9.75 -4.55
CA ASN A 30 -2.39 10.84 -5.13
C ASN A 30 -2.24 10.68 -6.65
N HIS A 31 -2.01 9.46 -7.15
CA HIS A 31 -1.93 9.23 -8.60
C HIS A 31 -3.26 9.59 -9.30
N VAL A 32 -4.39 9.22 -8.72
CA VAL A 32 -5.71 9.54 -9.27
C VAL A 32 -5.95 11.06 -9.28
N SER A 33 -5.81 11.71 -8.13
CA SER A 33 -6.13 13.13 -7.97
C SER A 33 -5.17 14.08 -8.67
N ARG A 34 -3.92 13.66 -8.96
CA ARG A 34 -2.90 14.52 -9.56
C ARG A 34 -2.61 14.19 -11.03
N VAL A 35 -2.83 12.95 -11.46
CA VAL A 35 -2.44 12.48 -12.80
C VAL A 35 -3.63 11.99 -13.61
N LEU A 36 -4.42 11.06 -13.08
CA LEU A 36 -5.47 10.39 -13.86
C LEU A 36 -6.69 11.28 -14.09
N ALA A 37 -7.16 11.95 -13.04
CA ALA A 37 -8.37 12.76 -13.03
C ALA A 37 -8.18 14.00 -12.15
N PRO A 38 -7.32 14.95 -12.57
CA PRO A 38 -7.06 16.18 -11.82
C PRO A 38 -8.36 16.92 -11.52
N GLU A 39 -8.47 17.45 -10.30
CA GLU A 39 -9.59 18.28 -9.82
C GLU A 39 -10.97 17.59 -9.75
N GLN A 40 -11.06 16.29 -10.05
CA GLN A 40 -12.31 15.54 -9.96
C GLN A 40 -12.55 14.91 -8.58
N PHE A 41 -11.46 14.65 -7.83
CA PHE A 41 -11.52 13.93 -6.57
C PHE A 41 -10.72 14.66 -5.50
N GLU A 42 -11.24 14.61 -4.28
CA GLU A 42 -10.57 15.08 -3.07
C GLU A 42 -10.01 13.88 -2.29
N ILE A 43 -8.80 14.02 -1.77
CA ILE A 43 -8.24 13.04 -0.84
C ILE A 43 -8.69 13.39 0.58
N VAL A 44 -9.45 12.49 1.21
CA VAL A 44 -9.83 12.62 2.62
C VAL A 44 -8.90 11.76 3.47
N TYR A 45 -8.07 12.39 4.29
CA TYR A 45 -7.26 11.72 5.30
C TYR A 45 -8.07 11.50 6.59
N PRO A 46 -8.29 10.26 7.04
CA PRO A 46 -8.98 10.00 8.30
C PRO A 46 -8.11 10.40 9.50
N ARG A 47 -8.72 10.46 10.69
CA ARG A 47 -8.01 10.82 11.94
C ARG A 47 -6.84 9.88 12.25
N TYR A 48 -7.02 8.58 11.96
CA TYR A 48 -5.99 7.56 12.09
C TYR A 48 -6.18 6.52 11.00
N THR A 49 -5.11 5.80 10.66
CA THR A 49 -5.14 4.72 9.67
C THR A 49 -4.15 3.61 10.00
N ILE A 50 -4.18 2.55 9.21
CA ILE A 50 -3.25 1.42 9.30
C ILE A 50 -1.91 1.77 8.66
N LEU A 51 -0.80 1.45 9.33
CA LEU A 51 0.53 1.49 8.71
C LEU A 51 0.64 0.33 7.71
N SER A 52 0.62 0.65 6.42
CA SER A 52 0.82 -0.33 5.35
C SER A 52 2.29 -0.38 4.95
N GLU A 53 3.00 -1.37 5.45
CA GLU A 53 4.37 -1.67 5.04
C GLU A 53 4.36 -2.55 3.78
N SER A 54 5.25 -2.27 2.82
CA SER A 54 5.41 -3.05 1.59
C SER A 54 6.69 -3.91 1.67
N PRO A 55 6.64 -5.08 2.33
CA PRO A 55 7.81 -5.92 2.50
C PRO A 55 8.29 -6.48 1.16
N VAL A 56 9.60 -6.56 1.00
CA VAL A 56 10.27 -7.16 -0.15
C VAL A 56 11.24 -8.23 0.33
N ALA A 57 11.37 -9.32 -0.41
CA ALA A 57 12.21 -10.45 -0.02
C ALA A 57 12.89 -11.09 -1.24
N VAL A 58 14.05 -11.69 -0.99
CA VAL A 58 14.70 -12.59 -1.95
C VAL A 58 14.05 -13.97 -1.84
N VAL A 59 13.73 -14.58 -2.99
CA VAL A 59 13.33 -15.99 -3.04
C VAL A 59 14.58 -16.83 -3.23
N ASP A 60 15.20 -17.26 -2.13
CA ASP A 60 16.54 -17.88 -2.13
C ASP A 60 16.63 -19.07 -3.10
N GLY A 61 15.69 -20.03 -3.05
CA GLY A 61 15.73 -21.20 -3.94
C GLY A 61 15.67 -20.87 -5.44
N VAL A 62 15.03 -19.76 -5.83
CA VAL A 62 15.02 -19.29 -7.22
C VAL A 62 16.32 -18.57 -7.56
N ALA A 63 16.81 -17.72 -6.65
CA ALA A 63 18.03 -16.95 -6.84
C ALA A 63 19.26 -17.86 -6.94
N GLU A 64 19.33 -18.92 -6.14
CA GLU A 64 20.38 -19.94 -6.19
C GLU A 64 20.34 -20.73 -7.50
N LYS A 65 19.16 -21.27 -7.86
CA LYS A 65 18.98 -22.05 -9.09
C LYS A 65 19.36 -21.25 -10.36
N LYS A 66 19.13 -19.94 -10.35
CA LYS A 66 19.46 -19.04 -11.47
C LYS A 66 20.84 -18.40 -11.37
N GLY A 67 21.58 -18.61 -10.27
CA GLY A 67 22.87 -17.96 -10.04
C GLY A 67 22.80 -16.43 -9.91
N THR A 68 21.64 -15.87 -9.53
CA THR A 68 21.40 -14.41 -9.49
C THR A 68 21.48 -13.81 -8.09
N ARG A 69 21.99 -14.55 -7.09
CA ARG A 69 21.93 -14.13 -5.67
C ARG A 69 22.57 -12.78 -5.39
N VAL A 70 23.69 -12.48 -6.04
CA VAL A 70 24.39 -11.19 -5.91
C VAL A 70 23.54 -10.06 -6.49
N ALA A 71 23.13 -10.19 -7.76
CA ALA A 71 22.37 -9.17 -8.47
C ALA A 71 21.03 -8.83 -7.77
N VAL A 72 20.29 -9.84 -7.28
CA VAL A 72 19.03 -9.58 -6.54
C VAL A 72 19.29 -8.94 -5.18
N GLY A 73 20.39 -9.31 -4.51
CA GLY A 73 20.79 -8.69 -3.24
C GLY A 73 21.11 -7.20 -3.42
N GLU A 74 21.87 -6.86 -4.46
CA GLU A 74 22.16 -5.47 -4.83
C GLU A 74 20.90 -4.71 -5.21
N TYR A 75 20.02 -5.32 -6.02
CA TYR A 75 18.75 -4.70 -6.43
C TYR A 75 17.88 -4.36 -5.21
N LEU A 76 17.64 -5.31 -4.31
CA LEU A 76 16.87 -5.05 -3.10
C LEU A 76 17.57 -4.01 -2.23
N GLY A 77 18.88 -4.15 -1.97
CA GLY A 77 19.62 -3.18 -1.16
C GLY A 77 19.54 -1.76 -1.71
N TYR A 78 19.55 -1.60 -3.05
CA TYR A 78 19.42 -0.31 -3.70
C TYR A 78 18.08 0.37 -3.45
N LEU A 79 17.01 -0.36 -3.12
CA LEU A 79 15.71 0.23 -2.78
C LEU A 79 15.80 1.20 -1.59
N TRP A 80 16.76 1.00 -0.67
CA TRP A 80 17.01 1.90 0.47
C TRP A 80 18.01 3.02 0.19
N SER A 81 18.57 3.09 -1.02
CA SER A 81 19.43 4.20 -1.42
C SER A 81 18.64 5.50 -1.52
N VAL A 82 19.30 6.64 -1.30
CA VAL A 82 18.65 7.96 -1.43
C VAL A 82 17.98 8.15 -2.80
N PRO A 83 18.60 7.80 -3.95
CA PRO A 83 17.95 7.91 -5.25
C PRO A 83 16.67 7.08 -5.39
N ALA A 84 16.65 5.86 -4.85
CA ALA A 84 15.46 5.01 -4.89
C ALA A 84 14.36 5.53 -3.97
N GLN A 85 14.71 6.05 -2.79
CA GLN A 85 13.77 6.66 -1.86
C GLN A 85 13.19 7.97 -2.42
N GLU A 86 13.98 8.76 -3.16
CA GLU A 86 13.51 9.94 -3.89
C GLU A 86 12.55 9.55 -5.03
N LEU A 87 12.80 8.43 -5.72
CA LEU A 87 11.86 7.89 -6.70
C LEU A 87 10.57 7.42 -6.03
N ALA A 88 10.65 6.74 -4.88
CA ALA A 88 9.48 6.32 -4.11
C ALA A 88 8.58 7.52 -3.77
N ALA A 89 9.16 8.62 -3.29
CA ALA A 89 8.42 9.85 -3.00
C ALA A 89 7.69 10.40 -4.24
N LYS A 90 8.36 10.44 -5.40
CA LYS A 90 7.75 10.88 -6.68
C LYS A 90 6.61 9.98 -7.14
N LEU A 91 6.62 8.71 -6.73
CA LEU A 91 5.56 7.74 -6.97
C LEU A 91 4.53 7.71 -5.81
N TYR A 92 4.57 8.71 -4.93
CA TYR A 92 3.68 8.87 -3.78
C TYR A 92 3.74 7.73 -2.76
N LEU A 93 4.86 7.01 -2.71
CA LEU A 93 5.15 6.05 -1.65
C LEU A 93 5.94 6.77 -0.54
N ARG A 94 5.48 6.64 0.72
CA ARG A 94 6.18 7.22 1.87
C ARG A 94 7.59 6.61 2.00
N PRO A 95 8.66 7.41 1.84
CA PRO A 95 10.02 6.90 1.96
C PRO A 95 10.34 6.51 3.41
N SER A 96 11.09 5.42 3.58
CA SER A 96 11.65 5.01 4.87
C SER A 96 12.83 5.89 5.32
N ASN A 97 13.51 6.53 4.37
CA ASN A 97 14.56 7.48 4.68
C ASN A 97 13.95 8.80 5.19
N THR A 98 14.17 9.11 6.47
CA THR A 98 13.57 10.26 7.15
C THR A 98 13.95 11.61 6.54
N ALA A 99 15.16 11.76 6.02
CA ALA A 99 15.60 12.99 5.36
C ALA A 99 14.89 13.20 4.01
N VAL A 100 14.69 12.11 3.24
CA VAL A 100 13.91 12.17 2.00
C VAL A 100 12.44 12.44 2.31
N LEU A 101 11.84 11.75 3.28
CA LEU A 101 10.46 11.98 3.68
C LEU A 101 10.24 13.44 4.12
N ALA A 102 11.13 14.01 4.95
CA ALA A 102 11.04 15.40 5.39
C ALA A 102 11.07 16.41 4.22
N LYS A 103 11.85 16.12 3.17
CA LYS A 103 11.91 16.95 1.96
C LYS A 103 10.62 16.92 1.14
N HIS A 104 9.83 15.85 1.26
CA HIS A 104 8.56 15.64 0.54
C HIS A 104 7.33 15.76 1.46
N GLN A 105 7.45 16.37 2.64
CA GLN A 105 6.36 16.47 3.61
C GLN A 105 5.11 17.17 3.04
N ALA A 106 5.27 18.05 2.05
CA ALA A 106 4.14 18.68 1.36
C ALA A 106 3.22 17.68 0.63
N ASP A 107 3.76 16.54 0.21
CA ASP A 107 3.00 15.47 -0.46
C ASP A 107 2.45 14.43 0.52
N PHE A 108 2.97 14.40 1.75
CA PHE A 108 2.64 13.40 2.78
C PHE A 108 2.22 14.09 4.08
N PRO A 109 0.91 14.35 4.26
CA PRO A 109 0.40 14.89 5.51
C PRO A 109 0.75 13.98 6.69
N ASP A 110 1.01 14.60 7.85
CA ASP A 110 1.16 13.86 9.10
C ASP A 110 -0.18 13.20 9.45
N ILE A 111 -0.14 11.90 9.73
CA ILE A 111 -1.32 11.10 10.07
C ILE A 111 -0.96 10.07 11.14
N GLU A 112 -1.86 9.87 12.09
CA GLU A 112 -1.70 8.84 13.11
C GLU A 112 -1.83 7.45 12.46
N THR A 113 -0.81 6.61 12.63
CA THR A 113 -0.81 5.25 12.10
C THR A 113 -0.59 4.23 13.20
N PHE A 114 -1.22 3.07 13.10
CA PHE A 114 -0.93 1.92 13.96
C PHE A 114 -0.47 0.71 13.14
N LYS A 115 0.39 -0.14 13.71
CA LYS A 115 0.71 -1.43 13.09
C LYS A 115 -0.38 -2.45 13.43
N PRO A 116 -0.83 -3.27 12.46
CA PRO A 116 -1.85 -4.29 12.71
C PRO A 116 -1.47 -5.26 13.82
N ASP A 117 -0.19 -5.64 13.87
CA ASP A 117 0.33 -6.62 14.80
C ASP A 117 0.42 -6.10 16.24
N ASP A 118 0.58 -4.80 16.43
CA ASP A 118 0.51 -4.15 17.75
C ASP A 118 -0.92 -4.16 18.33
N VAL A 119 -1.94 -4.16 17.46
CA VAL A 119 -3.35 -3.96 17.86
C VAL A 119 -4.17 -5.24 17.82
N PHE A 120 -3.91 -6.12 16.85
CA PHE A 120 -4.75 -7.28 16.55
C PHE A 120 -4.08 -8.63 16.80
N GLY A 121 -2.80 -8.64 17.20
CA GLY A 121 -2.00 -9.85 17.38
C GLY A 121 -1.17 -10.20 16.14
N THR A 122 -0.50 -11.34 16.15
CA THR A 122 0.39 -11.76 15.06
C THR A 122 -0.33 -11.82 13.71
N TRP A 123 0.40 -11.69 12.60
CA TRP A 123 -0.18 -11.84 11.27
C TRP A 123 -0.90 -13.18 11.06
N GLU A 124 -0.41 -14.26 11.68
CA GLU A 124 -1.09 -15.56 11.65
C GLU A 124 -2.47 -15.48 12.32
N GLU A 125 -2.56 -14.86 13.49
CA GLU A 125 -3.83 -14.67 14.20
C GLU A 125 -4.78 -13.75 13.43
N ILE A 126 -4.27 -12.66 12.85
CA ILE A 126 -5.05 -11.74 12.01
C ILE A 126 -5.65 -12.51 10.83
N MET A 127 -4.83 -13.22 10.06
CA MET A 127 -5.27 -13.97 8.88
C MET A 127 -6.31 -15.03 9.27
N LYS A 128 -6.04 -15.81 10.33
CA LYS A 128 -6.95 -16.85 10.81
C LYS A 128 -8.27 -16.29 11.35
N LYS A 129 -8.26 -15.14 12.02
CA LYS A 129 -9.45 -14.58 12.66
C LYS A 129 -10.34 -13.85 11.67
N TYR A 130 -9.76 -13.07 10.77
CA TYR A 130 -10.50 -12.15 9.92
C TYR A 130 -10.69 -12.66 8.48
N PHE A 131 -9.66 -13.29 7.90
CA PHE A 131 -9.56 -13.49 6.44
C PHE A 131 -9.62 -14.95 5.98
N ALA A 132 -9.45 -15.94 6.85
CA ALA A 132 -9.61 -17.34 6.47
C ALA A 132 -11.06 -17.66 6.08
N ASP A 133 -11.26 -18.74 5.34
CA ASP A 133 -12.57 -19.15 4.83
C ASP A 133 -13.59 -19.31 5.98
N GLY A 134 -14.78 -18.73 5.78
CA GLY A 134 -15.89 -18.75 6.74
C GLY A 134 -15.69 -17.87 7.96
N ARG A 135 -14.66 -17.01 7.97
CA ARG A 135 -14.36 -16.12 9.09
C ARG A 135 -14.99 -14.74 8.92
N MET A 136 -14.52 -13.76 9.69
CA MET A 136 -15.24 -12.51 9.90
C MET A 136 -15.61 -11.78 8.61
N VAL A 137 -14.70 -11.69 7.63
CA VAL A 137 -14.99 -11.03 6.35
C VAL A 137 -16.10 -11.76 5.59
N ASP A 138 -16.07 -13.09 5.53
CA ASP A 138 -17.10 -13.89 4.86
C ASP A 138 -18.45 -13.79 5.58
N GLN A 139 -18.45 -13.85 6.91
CA GLN A 139 -19.66 -13.73 7.72
C GLN A 139 -20.32 -12.35 7.57
N LEU A 140 -19.54 -11.28 7.47
CA LEU A 140 -20.06 -9.94 7.23
C LEU A 140 -20.51 -9.73 5.79
N SER A 141 -19.92 -10.46 4.84
CA SER A 141 -20.27 -10.37 3.42
C SER A 141 -21.51 -11.20 3.06
N ALA A 142 -21.74 -12.33 3.74
CA ALA A 142 -22.91 -13.19 3.52
C ALA A 142 -24.20 -12.67 4.17
N ASN A 143 -24.08 -11.80 5.18
CA ASN A 143 -25.21 -11.19 5.88
C ASN A 143 -25.64 -9.83 5.28
N LYS A 144 -25.29 -9.57 4.01
CA LYS A 144 -25.68 -8.38 3.24
C LYS A 144 -26.68 -8.72 2.16
#